data_AF-A0A9E5DHH1-F1
#
_entry.id   AF-A0A9E5DHH1-F1
#
_cell.length_a   1.000
_cell.length_b   1.000
_cell.length_c   1.000
_cell.angle_alpha   90.00
_cell.angle_beta   90.00
_cell.angle_gamma   90.00
#
_symmetry.space_group_name_H-M   'P 1'
#
loop_
_entity.id
_entity.type
_entity.pdbx_description
1 polymer ?
#
loop_
_entity_poly.entity_id
_entity_poly.type
_entity_poly.pdbx_seq_one_letter_code
_entity_poly.pdbx_strand_id
1 'polypeptide(L)'
;MLLVPGYVTVEEVEGIAGFIAGLNPETPLVLLAFHPDFYMSDLPATSRKHMDQAVKAARGRGLRNVYIGNEWLLTDSDYPF
;
A
#
# COMPACT_ATOMS: atom_id res chain seq x y z
N MET A 1 -3.64 -0.35 -6.04
CA MET A 1 -4.34 -0.16 -4.75
C MET A 1 -3.79 1.09 -4.09
N LEU A 2 -4.66 2.00 -3.65
CA LEU A 2 -4.28 3.24 -2.98
C LEU A 2 -4.14 2.99 -1.48
N LEU A 3 -3.00 3.32 -0.88
CA LEU A 3 -2.76 3.12 0.55
C LEU A 3 -3.15 4.36 1.34
N VAL A 4 -4.42 4.46 1.72
CA VAL A 4 -4.91 5.58 2.54
C VAL A 4 -4.64 5.28 4.02
N PRO A 5 -3.81 6.09 4.72
CA PRO A 5 -3.52 5.87 6.14
C PRO A 5 -4.79 5.78 6.99
N GLY A 6 -4.86 4.77 7.86
CA GLY A 6 -6.01 4.52 8.75
C GLY A 6 -7.20 3.81 8.10
N TYR A 7 -7.25 3.72 6.77
CA TYR A 7 -8.31 3.03 6.03
C TYR A 7 -7.85 1.76 5.33
N VAL A 8 -6.58 1.71 4.93
CA VAL A 8 -5.97 0.54 4.30
C VAL A 8 -4.85 0.09 5.20
N THR A 9 -4.96 -1.09 5.81
CA THR A 9 -3.90 -1.64 6.67
C THR A 9 -3.02 -2.63 5.92
N VAL A 10 -1.89 -3.00 6.53
CA VAL A 10 -1.00 -4.04 5.99
C VAL A 10 -1.72 -5.38 5.87
N GLU A 11 -2.61 -5.70 6.81
CA GLU A 11 -3.41 -6.94 6.82
C GLU A 11 -4.42 -6.97 5.66
N GLU A 12 -5.04 -5.83 5.33
CA GLU A 12 -5.93 -5.73 4.17
C GLU A 12 -5.16 -5.88 2.85
N VAL A 13 -3.97 -5.29 2.77
CA VAL A 13 -3.06 -5.50 1.64
C VAL A 13 -2.71 -6.96 1.49
N GLU A 14 -2.39 -7.63 2.60
CA GLU A 14 -2.04 -9.03 2.65
C GLU A 14 -3.20 -9.93 2.16
N GLY A 15 -4.43 -9.65 2.62
CA GLY A 15 -5.63 -10.38 2.20
C GLY A 15 -5.89 -10.25 0.70
N ILE A 16 -5.86 -9.02 0.17
CA ILE A 16 -6.06 -8.77 -1.26
C ILE A 16 -4.94 -9.40 -2.09
N ALA A 17 -3.69 -9.24 -1.67
CA ALA A 17 -2.55 -9.83 -2.36
C ALA A 17 -2.63 -11.37 -2.39
N GLY A 18 -3.03 -12.00 -1.28
CA GLY A 18 -3.24 -13.44 -1.21
C GLY A 18 -4.37 -13.93 -2.12
N PHE A 19 -5.48 -13.18 -2.19
CA PHE A 19 -6.56 -13.47 -3.12
C PHE A 19 -6.07 -13.42 -4.58
N ILE A 20 -5.38 -12.34 -4.97
CA ILE A 20 -4.86 -12.18 -6.33
C ILE A 20 -3.83 -13.27 -6.66
N ALA A 21 -2.89 -13.54 -5.74
CA ALA A 21 -1.88 -14.59 -5.92
C ALA A 21 -2.51 -15.98 -6.07
N GLY A 22 -3.63 -16.25 -5.38
CA GLY A 22 -4.39 -17.48 -5.53
C GLY A 22 -5.01 -17.66 -6.91
N LEU A 23 -5.25 -16.57 -7.65
CA LEU A 23 -5.71 -16.62 -9.04
C LEU A 23 -4.52 -16.73 -10.01
N ASN A 24 -3.53 -15.86 -9.87
CA ASN A 24 -2.30 -15.90 -10.64
C ASN A 24 -1.18 -15.07 -9.96
N PRO A 25 -0.08 -15.72 -9.50
CA PRO A 25 1.06 -15.06 -8.86
C PRO A 25 1.79 -14.00 -9.71
N GLU A 26 1.64 -14.06 -11.03
CA GLU A 26 2.27 -13.11 -11.98
C GLU A 26 1.44 -11.84 -12.18
N THR A 27 0.22 -11.78 -11.65
CA THR A 27 -0.64 -10.60 -11.79
C THR A 27 0.03 -9.38 -11.16
N PRO A 28 0.22 -8.27 -11.91
CA PRO A 28 0.86 -7.09 -11.36
C PRO A 28 -0.03 -6.38 -10.34
N LEU A 29 0.55 -6.01 -9.20
CA LEU A 29 -0.06 -5.15 -8.20
C LEU A 29 0.77 -3.86 -8.06
N VAL A 30 0.15 -2.72 -8.37
CA VAL A 30 0.74 -1.40 -8.12
C VAL A 30 0.12 -0.84 -6.84
N LEU A 31 0.95 -0.55 -5.84
CA LEU A 31 0.57 0.19 -4.64
C LEU A 31 0.82 1.68 -4.87
N LEU A 32 -0.16 2.52 -4.54
CA LEU A 32 -0.12 3.97 -4.76
C LEU A 32 -0.09 4.70 -3.42
N ALA A 33 0.75 5.72 -3.34
CA ALA A 33 0.78 6.65 -2.23
C ALA A 33 -0.46 7.58 -2.29
N PHE A 34 -1.10 7.76 -1.15
CA PHE A 34 -2.15 8.74 -0.91
C PHE A 34 -1.52 10.11 -0.65
N HIS A 35 -2.11 11.13 -1.27
CA HIS A 35 -1.80 12.53 -1.03
C HIS A 35 -3.07 13.23 -0.52
N PRO A 36 -3.01 13.93 0.63
CA PRO A 36 -4.18 14.52 1.27
C PRO A 36 -4.60 15.80 0.56
N ASP A 37 -5.45 15.65 -0.46
CA ASP A 37 -6.05 16.76 -1.20
C ASP A 37 -7.54 16.96 -0.89
N PHE A 38 -8.02 18.17 -1.17
CA PHE A 38 -9.42 18.56 -1.12
C PHE A 38 -10.10 18.31 0.24
N TYR A 39 -11.08 17.40 0.33
CA TYR A 39 -11.84 17.11 1.55
C TYR A 39 -11.18 16.08 2.48
N MET A 40 -9.95 15.65 2.20
CA MET A 40 -9.22 14.65 3.02
C MET A 40 -7.93 15.23 3.64
N SER A 41 -7.99 16.48 4.08
CA SER A 41 -6.85 17.20 4.67
C SER A 41 -6.56 16.83 6.14
N ASP A 42 -7.43 16.02 6.74
CA ASP A 42 -7.32 15.49 8.10
C ASP A 42 -6.46 14.21 8.19
N LEU A 43 -6.11 13.61 7.05
CA LEU A 43 -5.25 12.45 6.97
C LEU A 43 -3.82 12.82 6.54
N PRO A 44 -2.80 12.11 7.03
CA PRO A 44 -1.44 12.26 6.52
C PRO A 44 -1.30 11.64 5.12
N ALA A 45 -0.28 12.05 4.38
CA ALA A 45 0.18 11.30 3.21
C ALA A 45 0.71 9.90 3.63
N THR A 46 0.74 8.95 2.70
CA THR A 46 1.27 7.60 3.00
C THR A 46 2.74 7.68 3.40
N SER A 47 3.09 7.09 4.56
CA SER A 47 4.48 6.99 4.99
C SER A 47 5.25 5.93 4.21
N ARG A 48 6.56 6.15 4.04
CA ARG A 48 7.46 5.18 3.39
C ARG A 48 7.44 3.83 4.10
N LYS A 49 7.42 3.85 5.44
CA LYS A 49 7.36 2.65 6.25
C LYS A 49 6.09 1.84 5.99
N HIS A 50 4.92 2.47 5.95
CA HIS A 50 3.68 1.75 5.65
C HIS A 50 3.71 1.17 4.23
N MET A 51 4.19 1.94 3.24
CA MET A 51 4.37 1.43 1.88
C MET A 51 5.30 0.20 1.83
N ASP A 52 6.44 0.26 2.51
CA ASP A 52 7.40 -0.85 2.56
C ASP A 52 6.82 -2.10 3.22
N GLN A 53 6.07 -1.92 4.32
CA GLN A 53 5.36 -3.01 4.99
C GLN A 53 4.29 -3.63 4.08
N ALA A 54 3.52 -2.81 3.37
CA ALA A 54 2.51 -3.27 2.41
C ALA A 54 3.14 -4.04 1.24
N VAL A 55 4.25 -3.57 0.67
CA VAL A 55 5.01 -4.29 -0.36
C VAL A 55 5.50 -5.64 0.16
N LYS A 56 6.07 -5.65 1.37
CA LYS A 56 6.57 -6.87 2.01
C LYS A 56 5.44 -7.88 2.24
N ALA A 57 4.28 -7.43 2.73
CA ALA A 57 3.11 -8.27 2.94
C ALA A 57 2.58 -8.86 1.62
N ALA A 58 2.44 -8.03 0.59
CA ALA A 58 1.98 -8.48 -0.72
C ALA A 58 2.91 -9.54 -1.34
N ARG A 59 4.22 -9.31 -1.30
CA ARG A 59 5.22 -10.28 -1.77
C ARG A 59 5.25 -11.55 -0.91
N GLY A 60 5.07 -11.41 0.40
CA GLY A 60 4.98 -12.53 1.35
C GLY A 60 3.83 -13.49 1.04
N ARG A 61 2.78 -13.01 0.36
CA ARG A 61 1.65 -13.83 -0.10
C ARG A 61 1.82 -14.46 -1.49
N GLY A 62 2.99 -14.31 -2.10
CA GLY A 62 3.35 -14.98 -3.34
C GLY A 62 3.17 -14.16 -4.61
N LEU A 63 2.70 -12.90 -4.52
CA LEU A 63 2.74 -12.00 -5.67
C LEU A 63 4.18 -11.65 -6.04
N ARG A 64 4.55 -11.91 -7.29
CA ARG A 64 5.90 -11.67 -7.81
C ARG A 64 6.10 -10.23 -8.30
N ASN A 65 5.05 -9.67 -8.88
CA ASN A 65 5.10 -8.39 -9.58
C ASN A 65 4.41 -7.29 -8.75
N VAL A 66 5.10 -6.82 -7.70
CA VAL A 66 4.62 -5.75 -6.81
C VAL A 66 5.45 -4.49 -7.00
N TYR A 67 4.79 -3.39 -7.35
CA TYR A 67 5.39 -2.09 -7.66
C TYR A 67 4.83 -0.99 -6.77
N ILE A 68 5.64 0.05 -6.54
CA ILE A 68 5.22 1.30 -5.94
C ILE A 68 5.03 2.30 -7.08
N GLY A 69 3.82 2.82 -7.23
CA GLY A 69 3.57 4.01 -8.05
C GLY A 69 3.72 5.28 -7.23
N ASN A 70 3.78 6.43 -7.92
CA ASN A 70 3.81 7.78 -7.32
C ASN A 70 4.67 7.93 -6.05
N GLU A 71 5.84 7.27 -6.05
CA GLU A 71 6.72 7.14 -4.87
C GLU A 71 7.20 8.49 -4.32
N TRP A 72 7.28 9.52 -5.17
CA TRP A 72 7.65 10.88 -4.77
C TRP A 72 6.65 11.54 -3.80
N LEU A 73 5.46 10.96 -3.60
CA LEU A 73 4.48 11.43 -2.61
C LEU A 73 4.66 10.79 -1.23
N LEU A 74 5.54 9.79 -1.09
CA LEU A 74 5.80 9.16 0.20
C LEU A 74 6.52 10.12 1.15
N THR A 75 6.10 10.10 2.42
CA THR A 75 6.72 10.92 3.47
C THR A 75 7.41 10.06 4.52
N ASP A 76 8.35 10.63 5.26
CA ASP A 76 9.01 9.95 6.39
C ASP A 76 8.21 10.07 7.70
N SER A 77 7.11 10.82 7.68
CA SER A 77 6.23 11.02 8.82
C SER A 77 5.36 9.79 9.03
N ASP A 78 5.67 9.01 10.06
CA ASP A 78 4.77 7.97 10.55
C ASP A 78 3.57 8.57 11.30
N TYR A 79 2.51 7.78 11.37
CA TYR A 79 1.29 8.07 12.10
C TYR A 79 1.09 7.06 13.24
N PRO A 80 0.37 7.47 14.32
CA PRO A 80 0.31 6.71 15.57
C PRO A 80 -0.75 5.59 15.60
N PHE A 81 -1.51 5.41 14.51
CA PHE A 81 -2.60 4.44 14.42
C PHE A 81 -2.18 3.21 13.62
#